data_AF-A0A849S636-F1
#
_entry.id   AF-A0A849S636-F1
#
_cell.length_a   1.000
_cell.length_b   1.000
_cell.length_c   1.000
_cell.angle_alpha   90.00
_cell.angle_beta   90.00
_cell.angle_gamma   90.00
#
_symmetry.space_group_name_H-M   'P 1'
#
loop_
_entity.id
_entity.type
_entity.pdbx_description
1 polymer ?
#
loop_
_entity_poly.entity_id
_entity_poly.type
_entity_poly.pdbx_seq_one_letter_code
_entity_poly.pdbx_strand_id
1 'polypeptide(L)'
;MGLDIIEFVMAAEKEFGLQLPDNEVGFITTVGEFTNLIHQKLLAKYGLTPCLSNDAVFDKIKALLVKEQGLSASEIQRTSRFVQDLQMD
;
A
#
# COMPACT_ATOMS: atom_id res chain seq x y z
N MET A 1 10.31 -0.98 -17.60
CA MET A 1 10.04 -1.94 -16.52
C MET A 1 9.31 -1.14 -15.45
N GLY A 2 8.01 -0.91 -15.66
CA GLY A 2 7.18 -0.30 -14.62
C GLY A 2 6.98 -1.33 -13.52
N LEU A 3 6.88 -0.92 -12.26
CA LEU A 3 6.55 -1.85 -11.19
C LEU A 3 5.15 -2.41 -11.43
N ASP A 4 5.06 -3.74 -11.52
CA ASP A 4 3.79 -4.45 -11.45
C ASP A 4 3.20 -4.28 -10.04
N ILE A 5 1.87 -4.27 -9.93
CA ILE A 5 1.17 -4.27 -8.63
C ILE A 5 1.72 -5.36 -7.69
N ILE A 6 2.10 -6.50 -8.25
CA ILE A 6 2.68 -7.64 -7.53
C ILE A 6 3.97 -7.26 -6.80
N GLU A 7 4.86 -6.51 -7.45
CA GLU A 7 6.15 -6.12 -6.86
C GLU A 7 5.95 -5.11 -5.71
N PHE A 8 5.06 -4.14 -5.91
CA PHE A 8 4.69 -3.20 -4.86
C PHE A 8 4.05 -3.88 -3.65
N VAL A 9 3.17 -4.85 -3.88
CA VAL A 9 2.53 -5.64 -2.83
C VAL A 9 3.57 -6.44 -2.07
N MET A 10 4.49 -7.14 -2.75
CA MET A 10 5.59 -7.86 -2.10
C MET A 10 6.51 -6.92 -1.29
N ALA A 11 6.80 -5.72 -1.80
CA ALA A 11 7.60 -4.73 -1.08
C ALA A 11 6.89 -4.26 0.19
N ALA A 12 5.60 -3.96 0.10
CA ALA A 12 4.78 -3.59 1.26
C ALA A 12 4.66 -4.74 2.27
N GLU A 13 4.36 -5.96 1.84
CA GLU A 13 4.34 -7.16 2.68
C GLU A 13 5.63 -7.32 3.47
N LYS A 14 6.78 -7.16 2.82
CA LYS A 14 8.09 -7.27 3.46
C LYS A 14 8.36 -6.13 4.45
N GLU A 15 8.01 -4.89 4.09
CA GLU A 15 8.20 -3.69 4.91
C GLU A 15 7.36 -3.73 6.19
N PHE A 16 6.11 -4.19 6.09
CA PHE A 16 5.20 -4.32 7.23
C PHE A 16 5.28 -5.69 7.92
N GLY A 17 5.98 -6.64 7.30
CA GLY A 17 6.02 -8.03 7.71
C GLY A 17 4.63 -8.66 7.72
N LEU A 18 3.86 -8.54 6.66
CA LEU A 18 2.50 -9.08 6.51
C LEU A 18 2.44 -10.17 5.43
N GLN A 19 1.31 -10.87 5.34
CA GLN A 19 0.95 -11.71 4.20
C GLN A 19 -0.42 -11.23 3.67
N LEU A 20 -0.40 -10.75 2.44
CA LEU A 20 -1.52 -10.23 1.67
C LEU A 20 -1.79 -11.20 0.52
N PRO A 21 -2.78 -12.09 0.65
CA PRO A 21 -3.06 -13.03 -0.41
C PRO A 21 -3.59 -12.32 -1.67
N ASP A 22 -3.28 -12.86 -2.84
CA ASP A 22 -3.65 -12.28 -4.15
C ASP A 22 -5.15 -12.03 -4.30
N ASN A 23 -5.97 -12.87 -3.66
CA ASN A 23 -7.41 -12.70 -3.68
C ASN A 23 -7.83 -11.38 -3.01
N GLU A 24 -7.15 -10.91 -1.97
CA GLU A 24 -7.45 -9.63 -1.32
C GLU A 24 -6.89 -8.47 -2.14
N VAL A 25 -5.65 -8.60 -2.60
CA VAL A 25 -4.93 -7.59 -3.38
C VAL A 25 -5.60 -7.34 -4.72
N GLY A 26 -6.11 -8.39 -5.39
CA GLY A 26 -6.78 -8.29 -6.68
C GLY A 26 -8.10 -7.51 -6.65
N PHE A 27 -8.73 -7.34 -5.48
CA PHE A 27 -9.89 -6.48 -5.33
C PHE A 27 -9.53 -5.01 -5.06
N ILE A 28 -8.29 -4.74 -4.70
CA ILE A 28 -7.84 -3.41 -4.32
C ILE A 28 -7.54 -2.62 -5.58
N THR A 29 -8.29 -1.54 -5.77
CA THR A 29 -8.11 -0.66 -6.92
C THR A 29 -7.46 0.67 -6.54
N THR A 30 -7.57 1.06 -5.26
CA THR A 30 -7.14 2.37 -4.75
C THR A 30 -6.15 2.28 -3.60
N VAL A 31 -5.32 3.31 -3.44
CA VAL A 31 -4.33 3.39 -2.36
C VAL A 31 -5.00 3.38 -0.99
N GLY A 32 -6.17 4.00 -0.85
CA GLY A 32 -6.95 4.03 0.39
C GLY A 32 -7.44 2.65 0.82
N GLU A 33 -7.93 1.84 -0.13
CA GLU A 33 -8.30 0.45 0.11
C GLU A 33 -7.09 -0.37 0.58
N PHE A 34 -5.95 -0.22 -0.10
CA PHE A 34 -4.70 -0.89 0.27
C PHE A 34 -4.24 -0.52 1.68
N THR A 35 -4.28 0.79 1.99
CA THR A 35 -3.92 1.32 3.31
C THR A 35 -4.81 0.74 4.41
N ASN A 36 -6.12 0.69 4.17
CA ASN A 36 -7.07 0.07 5.10
C ASN A 36 -6.79 -1.42 5.29
N LEU A 37 -6.49 -2.14 4.22
CA LEU A 37 -6.17 -3.56 4.27
C LEU A 37 -4.93 -3.83 5.15
N ILE A 38 -3.85 -3.10 4.90
CA ILE A 38 -2.62 -3.20 5.70
C ILE A 38 -2.89 -2.87 7.15
N HIS A 39 -3.65 -1.80 7.42
CA HIS A 39 -4.03 -1.43 8.78
C HIS A 39 -4.77 -2.57 9.50
N GLN A 40 -5.75 -3.21 8.85
CA GLN A 40 -6.46 -4.36 9.42
C GLN A 40 -5.54 -5.57 9.67
N LYS A 41 -4.64 -5.87 8.72
CA LYS A 41 -3.69 -6.99 8.85
C LYS A 41 -2.66 -6.74 9.94
N LEU A 42 -2.19 -5.50 10.09
CA LEU A 42 -1.30 -5.10 11.19
C LEU A 42 -1.98 -5.31 12.54
N LEU A 43 -3.24 -4.90 12.69
CA LEU A 43 -4.03 -5.14 13.91
C LEU A 43 -4.15 -6.63 14.21
N ALA A 44 -4.52 -7.44 13.21
CA ALA A 44 -4.67 -8.88 13.37
C ALA A 44 -3.37 -9.60 13.72
N LYS A 45 -2.23 -9.15 13.15
CA LYS A 45 -0.92 -9.79 13.36
C LYS A 45 -0.23 -9.37 14.66
N TYR A 46 -0.22 -8.08 14.98
CA TYR A 46 0.53 -7.54 16.12
C TYR A 46 -0.32 -7.38 17.38
N GLY A 47 -1.62 -7.64 17.31
CA GLY A 47 -2.52 -7.79 18.47
C GLY A 47 -2.88 -6.49 19.17
N LEU A 48 -1.93 -5.58 19.40
CA LEU A 48 -2.13 -4.22 19.95
C LEU A 48 -0.86 -3.36 19.75
N THR A 49 -0.80 -2.57 18.67
CA THR A 49 0.01 -1.35 18.64
C THR A 49 -0.89 -0.17 18.28
N PRO A 50 -1.39 0.61 19.26
CA PRO A 50 -2.32 1.72 19.02
C PRO A 50 -1.66 2.94 18.34
N CYS A 51 -0.45 2.79 17.80
CA CYS A 51 0.38 3.89 17.29
C CYS A 51 0.49 3.95 15.75
N LEU A 52 -0.01 2.95 15.00
CA LEU A 52 -0.11 3.05 13.54
C LEU A 52 -1.52 3.48 13.13
N SER A 53 -1.77 4.78 13.12
CA SER A 53 -2.95 5.37 12.49
C SER A 53 -2.96 5.04 10.99
N ASN A 54 -4.14 5.09 10.36
CA ASN A 54 -4.26 4.92 8.91
C ASN A 54 -3.31 5.86 8.14
N ASP A 55 -3.13 7.08 8.66
CA ASP A 55 -2.15 8.06 8.16
C ASP A 55 -0.70 7.56 8.19
N ALA A 56 -0.25 6.93 9.26
CA ALA A 56 1.12 6.43 9.37
C ALA A 56 1.39 5.29 8.36
N VAL A 57 0.39 4.44 8.13
CA VAL A 57 0.45 3.40 7.10
C VAL A 57 0.48 4.04 5.72
N PHE A 58 -0.35 5.06 5.49
CA PHE A 58 -0.40 5.80 4.25
C PHE A 58 0.93 6.51 3.95
N ASP A 59 1.56 7.13 4.94
CA ASP A 59 2.86 7.80 4.78
C ASP A 59 3.96 6.80 4.38
N LYS A 60 3.94 5.60 4.96
CA LYS A 60 4.86 4.51 4.57
C LYS A 60 4.59 4.03 3.14
N ILE A 61 3.33 3.81 2.77
CA ILE A 61 2.95 3.44 1.39
C ILE A 61 3.36 4.54 0.41
N LYS A 62 3.09 5.80 0.77
CA LYS A 62 3.48 6.97 -0.02
C LYS A 62 4.99 7.01 -0.19
N ALA A 63 5.77 6.78 0.86
CA ALA A 63 7.22 6.71 0.77
C ALA A 63 7.70 5.58 -0.15
N LEU A 64 7.06 4.41 -0.11
CA LEU A 64 7.34 3.31 -1.04
C LEU A 64 7.04 3.72 -2.49
N LEU A 65 5.85 4.27 -2.76
CA LEU A 65 5.47 4.72 -4.11
C LEU A 65 6.38 5.83 -4.64
N VAL A 66 6.76 6.80 -3.81
CA VAL A 66 7.71 7.86 -4.18
C VAL A 66 9.08 7.28 -4.52
N LYS A 67 9.54 6.29 -3.74
CA LYS A 67 10.85 5.67 -3.93
C LYS A 67 10.89 4.78 -5.17
N GLU A 68 9.84 3.99 -5.41
CA GLU A 68 9.77 3.00 -6.47
C GLU A 68 9.35 3.61 -7.82
N GLN A 69 8.38 4.53 -7.83
CA GLN A 69 7.88 5.17 -9.06
C GLN A 69 8.48 6.56 -9.33
N GLY A 70 9.24 7.13 -8.39
CA GLY A 70 9.73 8.51 -8.51
C GLY A 70 8.61 9.56 -8.50
N LEU A 71 7.40 9.17 -8.08
CA LEU A 71 6.23 10.03 -8.07
C LEU A 71 6.36 11.12 -7.03
N SER A 72 5.71 12.25 -7.28
CA SER A 72 5.62 13.32 -6.29
C SER A 72 4.60 12.93 -5.22
N ALA A 73 4.95 13.09 -3.94
CA ALA A 73 4.03 12.88 -2.81
C ALA A 73 2.70 13.65 -2.95
N SER A 74 2.68 14.71 -3.76
CA SER A 74 1.50 15.50 -4.09
C SER A 74 0.51 14.78 -5.01
N GLU A 75 0.96 13.84 -5.84
CA GLU A 75 0.11 13.09 -6.78
C GLU A 75 -0.56 11.87 -6.14
N ILE A 76 0.00 11.37 -5.04
CA ILE A 76 -0.52 10.20 -4.34
C ILE A 76 -1.62 10.63 -3.37
N GLN A 77 -2.86 10.29 -3.72
CA GLN A 77 -4.06 10.47 -2.92
C GLN A 77 -4.63 9.11 -2.49
N ARG A 78 -5.45 9.10 -1.42
CA ARG A 78 -6.14 7.86 -0.99
C ARG A 78 -7.14 7.36 -2.03
N THR A 79 -7.69 8.28 -2.81
CA THR A 79 -8.59 7.99 -3.93
C THR A 79 -7.84 7.60 -5.21
N SER A 80 -6.51 7.79 -5.25
CA SER A 80 -5.70 7.43 -6.41
C SER A 80 -5.76 5.93 -6.66
N ARG A 81 -5.94 5.57 -7.92
CA ARG A 81 -5.95 4.20 -8.41
C ARG A 81 -4.57 3.76 -8.88
N PHE A 82 -4.18 2.53 -8.53
CA PHE A 82 -2.85 2.01 -8.89
C PHE A 82 -2.64 1.94 -10.40
N VAL A 83 -3.56 1.31 -11.13
CA VAL A 83 -3.43 1.18 -12.60
C VAL A 83 -3.76 2.48 -13.33
N GLN A 84 -4.84 3.16 -12.93
CA GLN A 84 -5.37 4.29 -13.71
C GLN A 84 -4.64 5.61 -13.43
N ASP A 85 -4.30 5.88 -12.17
CA ASP A 85 -3.71 7.16 -11.78
C ASP A 85 -2.20 7.05 -11.59
N LEU A 86 -1.72 5.96 -10.97
CA LEU A 86 -0.29 5.73 -10.72
C LEU A 86 0.40 4.96 -11.86
N GLN A 87 -0.33 4.62 -12.93
CA GLN A 87 0.17 3.95 -14.13
C GLN A 87 0.99 2.69 -13.84
N MET A 88 0.58 1.94 -12.81
CA MET A 88 1.14 0.62 -12.51
C MET A 88 0.56 -0.41 -13.47
N ASP A 89 1.39 -1.32 -13.96
CA ASP A 89 0.97 -2.47 -14.79
C ASP A 89 0.52 -3.67 -13.92
#